data_AF-G0R0U2-F1
#
_entry.id   AF-G0R0U2-F1
#
_cell.length_a   1.000
_cell.length_b   1.000
_cell.length_c   1.000
_cell.angle_alpha   90.00
_cell.angle_beta   90.00
_cell.angle_gamma   90.00
#
_symmetry.space_group_name_H-M   'P 1'
#
loop_
_entity.id
_entity.type
_entity.pdbx_description
1 polymer ?
#
loop_
_entity_poly.entity_id
_entity_poly.type
_entity_poly.pdbx_seq_one_letter_code
_entity_poly.pdbx_strand_id
1 'polypeptide(L)'
;MSNKPTNKLIDIIHEGLDGKISLIGYPYDIGAKREKIQQGQEDGPDCLRRFLNKVGSIVNYEYQIDISNLKISDYGNIYIQGNKDQTSEDLINKLQLKISSVFKKGNIPFLIGGSKECSFGIINQFYGLQGSHAIISISQNIDVDLLFDGDKLSINSGMRKFFIENQQKLDSNNFKVQYFGAQSQTLNITQLKFIQENQSLIQLHYLNLIRQYQINPSQNLRQPSTQACQYFLFLLKNHITQSNIHLSLSLEAINSACCPGVSRPSVIGGLTSEEIIEIMFQAGIDERIKSIDITDYNPNIEDYRTGLLLANLIYYYCLGYCERLKKE
;
A
#
# COMPACT_ATOMS: atom_id res chain seq x y z
N MET A 1 3.24 -33.49 -11.79
CA MET A 1 4.52 -32.99 -11.23
C MET A 1 4.41 -33.07 -9.71
N SER A 2 5.46 -33.53 -9.02
CA SER A 2 5.41 -33.85 -7.59
C SER A 2 5.01 -32.64 -6.74
N ASN A 3 3.92 -32.76 -5.96
CA ASN A 3 3.48 -31.82 -4.93
C ASN A 3 4.45 -31.84 -3.73
N LYS A 4 5.72 -31.49 -3.92
CA LYS A 4 6.59 -31.14 -2.79
C LYS A 4 6.34 -29.67 -2.46
N PRO A 5 6.08 -29.32 -1.18
CA PRO A 5 5.96 -27.93 -0.77
C PRO A 5 7.24 -27.19 -1.16
N THR A 6 7.09 -25.98 -1.68
CA THR A 6 8.21 -25.14 -2.13
C THR A 6 9.03 -24.60 -0.95
N ASN A 7 8.49 -24.71 0.26
CA ASN A 7 8.89 -24.06 1.50
C ASN A 7 8.98 -22.54 1.33
N LYS A 8 8.06 -21.97 0.53
CA LYS A 8 7.99 -20.55 0.16
C LYS A 8 6.65 -19.93 0.58
N LEU A 9 6.56 -18.60 0.50
CA LEU A 9 5.40 -17.81 0.88
C LEU A 9 4.09 -18.33 0.26
N ILE A 10 4.13 -18.82 -1.00
CA ILE A 10 2.96 -19.38 -1.68
C ILE A 10 2.32 -20.57 -0.94
N ASP A 11 3.10 -21.35 -0.18
CA ASP A 11 2.59 -22.57 0.47
C ASP A 11 1.59 -22.27 1.61
N ILE A 12 1.58 -21.04 2.12
CA ILE A 12 0.64 -20.56 3.16
C ILE A 12 -0.45 -19.63 2.61
N ILE A 13 -0.50 -19.47 1.29
CA ILE A 13 -1.52 -18.69 0.59
C ILE A 13 -2.52 -19.67 -0.04
N HIS A 14 -3.79 -19.51 0.30
CA HIS A 14 -4.87 -20.36 -0.22
C HIS A 14 -6.02 -19.50 -0.74
N GLU A 15 -6.74 -19.98 -1.74
CA GLU A 15 -7.95 -19.31 -2.21
C GLU A 15 -9.00 -19.27 -1.10
N GLY A 16 -9.60 -18.11 -0.86
CA GLY A 16 -10.68 -17.99 0.13
C GLY A 16 -10.71 -16.67 0.87
N LEU A 17 -11.20 -16.73 2.11
CA LEU A 17 -11.38 -15.59 3.03
C LEU A 17 -11.25 -15.98 4.51
N ASP A 18 -10.66 -17.13 4.81
CA ASP A 18 -10.49 -17.67 6.17
C ASP A 18 -9.14 -17.35 6.83
N GLY A 19 -8.25 -16.67 6.10
CA GLY A 19 -6.93 -16.23 6.56
C GLY A 19 -6.98 -14.99 7.45
N LYS A 20 -5.83 -14.62 8.03
CA LYS A 20 -5.68 -13.37 8.79
C LYS A 20 -5.42 -12.16 7.90
N ILE A 21 -4.82 -12.41 6.74
CA ILE A 21 -4.53 -11.43 5.69
C ILE A 21 -5.27 -11.90 4.44
N SER A 22 -5.85 -10.98 3.68
CA SER A 22 -6.48 -11.30 2.40
C SER A 22 -5.91 -10.45 1.28
N LEU A 23 -5.23 -11.10 0.33
CA LEU A 23 -4.74 -10.50 -0.91
C LEU A 23 -5.94 -10.24 -1.83
N ILE A 24 -6.03 -9.04 -2.38
CA ILE A 24 -7.09 -8.65 -3.32
C ILE A 24 -6.41 -8.00 -4.51
N GLY A 25 -6.64 -8.48 -5.72
CA GLY A 25 -6.08 -7.85 -6.92
C GLY A 25 -7.06 -6.88 -7.57
N TYR A 26 -6.61 -5.71 -8.00
CA TYR A 26 -7.37 -4.77 -8.82
C TYR A 26 -6.68 -4.61 -10.19
N PRO A 27 -6.98 -5.45 -11.18
CA PRO A 27 -6.23 -5.49 -12.44
C PRO A 27 -6.77 -4.45 -13.45
N TYR A 28 -6.68 -3.17 -13.10
CA TYR A 28 -7.15 -2.08 -13.98
C TYR A 28 -6.26 -0.84 -13.87
N ASP A 29 -6.11 -0.13 -14.98
CA ASP A 29 -5.30 1.10 -15.06
C ASP A 29 -6.04 2.32 -15.67
N ILE A 30 -7.38 2.33 -15.54
CA ILE A 30 -8.25 3.36 -16.15
C ILE A 30 -7.89 4.77 -15.67
N GLY A 31 -7.54 4.93 -14.39
CA GLY A 31 -7.10 6.21 -13.83
C GLY A 31 -5.75 6.69 -14.40
N ALA A 32 -4.84 5.76 -14.71
CA ALA A 32 -3.60 6.09 -15.43
C ALA A 32 -3.89 6.55 -16.86
N LYS A 33 -4.80 5.86 -17.56
CA LYS A 33 -5.24 6.24 -18.91
C LYS A 33 -5.84 7.64 -18.96
N ARG A 34 -6.66 8.01 -17.96
CA ARG A 34 -7.28 9.35 -17.82
C ARG A 34 -6.20 10.46 -17.77
N GLU A 35 -5.07 10.20 -17.10
CA GLU A 35 -3.95 11.13 -16.99
C GLU A 35 -2.88 10.97 -18.09
N LYS A 36 -3.14 10.16 -19.12
CA LYS A 36 -2.19 9.86 -20.21
C LYS A 36 -0.85 9.30 -19.70
N ILE A 37 -0.89 8.59 -18.58
CA ILE A 37 0.25 7.85 -18.04
C ILE A 37 0.38 6.53 -18.81
N GLN A 38 1.61 6.04 -18.98
CA GLN A 38 1.87 4.75 -19.60
C GLN A 38 1.10 3.63 -18.86
N GLN A 39 0.30 2.90 -19.63
CA GLN A 39 -0.52 1.77 -19.17
C GLN A 39 0.32 0.50 -18.98
N GLY A 40 -0.28 -0.50 -18.35
CA GLY A 40 0.32 -1.79 -18.00
C GLY A 40 0.19 -2.13 -16.52
N GLN A 41 -0.34 -1.23 -15.69
CA GLN A 41 -0.53 -1.52 -14.27
C GLN A 41 -1.60 -2.60 -14.03
N GLU A 42 -2.51 -2.80 -14.97
CA GLU A 42 -3.52 -3.86 -14.92
C GLU A 42 -2.94 -5.27 -14.80
N ASP A 43 -1.72 -5.50 -15.32
CA ASP A 43 -1.02 -6.79 -15.22
C ASP A 43 -0.36 -7.01 -13.84
N GLY A 44 -0.26 -5.97 -13.02
CA GLY A 44 0.47 -5.98 -11.74
C GLY A 44 0.04 -7.10 -10.78
N PRO A 45 -1.27 -7.26 -10.46
CA PRO A 45 -1.74 -8.29 -9.55
C PRO A 45 -1.40 -9.72 -9.99
N ASP A 46 -1.54 -10.04 -11.28
CA ASP A 46 -1.26 -11.37 -11.79
C ASP A 46 0.25 -11.62 -11.92
N CYS A 47 1.01 -10.57 -12.22
CA CYS A 47 2.46 -10.65 -12.21
C CYS A 47 3.00 -10.91 -10.80
N LEU A 48 2.48 -10.26 -9.76
CA LEU A 48 2.81 -10.58 -8.37
C LEU A 48 2.62 -12.07 -8.06
N ARG A 49 1.47 -12.65 -8.45
CA ARG A 49 1.17 -14.07 -8.19
C ARG A 49 2.23 -15.00 -8.79
N ARG A 50 2.83 -14.65 -9.94
CA ARG A 50 3.95 -15.39 -10.55
C ARG A 50 5.24 -15.39 -9.71
N PHE A 51 5.41 -14.41 -8.81
CA PHE A 51 6.61 -14.27 -7.97
C PHE A 51 6.44 -14.79 -6.55
N LEU A 52 5.22 -15.01 -6.07
CA LEU A 52 4.94 -15.56 -4.73
C LEU A 52 5.60 -16.93 -4.51
N ASN A 53 5.77 -17.73 -5.57
CA ASN A 53 6.45 -19.03 -5.49
C ASN A 53 7.99 -18.94 -5.52
N LYS A 54 8.57 -17.75 -5.72
CA LYS A 54 10.03 -17.53 -5.82
C LYS A 54 10.64 -16.96 -4.55
N VAL A 55 9.83 -16.38 -3.67
CA VAL A 55 10.31 -15.59 -2.52
C VAL A 55 9.78 -16.10 -1.19
N GLY A 56 10.37 -15.60 -0.11
CA GLY A 56 9.88 -15.76 1.25
C GLY A 56 9.96 -17.18 1.79
N SER A 57 11.05 -17.53 2.46
CA SER A 57 11.14 -18.83 3.14
C SER A 57 10.15 -18.90 4.30
N ILE A 58 9.42 -20.02 4.45
CA ILE A 58 8.46 -20.20 5.56
C ILE A 58 9.13 -20.06 6.94
N VAL A 59 10.37 -20.52 7.06
CA VAL A 59 11.21 -20.26 8.23
C VAL A 59 12.35 -19.36 7.79
N ASN A 60 12.39 -18.15 8.33
CA ASN A 60 13.48 -17.21 8.12
C ASN A 60 14.52 -17.39 9.23
N TYR A 61 15.67 -17.98 8.89
CA TYR A 61 16.74 -18.22 9.86
C TYR A 61 17.49 -16.96 10.28
N GLU A 62 17.62 -15.98 9.39
CA GLU A 62 18.31 -14.71 9.69
C GLU A 62 17.62 -13.95 10.84
N TYR A 63 16.28 -13.85 10.78
CA TYR A 63 15.48 -13.15 11.78
C TYR A 63 14.84 -14.07 12.82
N GLN A 64 14.99 -15.38 12.67
CA GLN A 64 14.41 -16.43 13.52
C GLN A 64 12.88 -16.29 13.64
N ILE A 65 12.21 -16.19 12.49
CA ILE A 65 10.75 -16.02 12.40
C ILE A 65 10.19 -17.16 11.56
N ASP A 66 9.17 -17.81 12.11
CA ASP A 66 8.42 -18.88 11.46
C ASP A 66 7.02 -18.38 11.12
N ILE A 67 6.66 -18.39 9.83
CA ILE A 67 5.36 -17.97 9.30
C ILE A 67 4.46 -19.15 8.93
N SER A 68 4.84 -20.40 9.23
CA SER A 68 4.10 -21.62 8.86
C SER A 68 2.66 -21.65 9.40
N ASN A 69 2.43 -21.04 10.56
CA ASN A 69 1.10 -20.97 11.19
C ASN A 69 0.24 -19.80 10.69
N LEU A 70 0.81 -18.89 9.90
CA LEU A 70 0.06 -17.78 9.31
C LEU A 70 -0.79 -18.31 8.15
N LYS A 71 -2.09 -17.99 8.15
CA LYS A 71 -2.97 -18.28 7.02
C LYS A 71 -3.22 -16.99 6.24
N ILE A 72 -2.92 -17.00 4.95
CA ILE A 72 -3.18 -15.90 4.02
C ILE A 72 -4.19 -16.38 3.00
N SER A 73 -5.22 -15.57 2.75
CA SER A 73 -6.19 -15.84 1.70
C SER A 73 -5.87 -15.05 0.43
N ASP A 74 -5.93 -15.68 -0.74
CA ASP A 74 -6.04 -14.98 -2.03
C ASP A 74 -7.52 -14.86 -2.38
N TYR A 75 -8.05 -13.63 -2.37
CA TYR A 75 -9.46 -13.34 -2.72
C TYR A 75 -9.64 -13.09 -4.23
N GLY A 76 -8.59 -13.31 -5.00
CA GLY A 76 -8.57 -13.15 -6.45
C GLY A 76 -8.65 -11.70 -6.90
N ASN A 77 -8.86 -11.52 -8.20
CA ASN A 77 -9.02 -10.21 -8.80
C ASN A 77 -10.45 -9.66 -8.64
N ILE A 78 -10.58 -8.35 -8.68
CA ILE A 78 -11.85 -7.68 -8.93
C ILE A 78 -12.25 -7.95 -10.37
N TYR A 79 -13.50 -8.36 -10.53
CA TYR A 79 -14.11 -8.59 -11.83
C TYR A 79 -15.63 -8.45 -11.69
N ILE A 80 -16.28 -7.86 -12.70
CA ILE A 80 -17.73 -7.81 -12.83
C ILE A 80 -18.11 -8.72 -14.01
N GLN A 81 -18.92 -9.74 -13.76
CA GLN A 81 -19.27 -10.71 -14.80
C GLN A 81 -20.25 -10.10 -15.81
N GLY A 82 -20.00 -10.32 -17.11
CA GLY A 82 -20.95 -10.03 -18.18
C GLY A 82 -21.06 -8.55 -18.62
N ASN A 83 -20.27 -7.64 -18.04
CA ASN A 83 -20.24 -6.24 -18.46
C ASN A 83 -18.95 -5.96 -19.26
N LYS A 84 -19.05 -5.54 -20.53
CA LYS A 84 -17.89 -5.18 -21.37
C LYS A 84 -17.49 -3.71 -21.24
N ASP A 85 -18.41 -2.85 -20.81
CA ASP A 85 -18.23 -1.40 -20.73
C ASP A 85 -18.14 -0.96 -19.25
N GLN A 86 -17.26 -1.63 -18.49
CA GLN A 86 -17.09 -1.35 -17.06
C GLN A 86 -16.42 0.01 -16.88
N THR A 87 -17.07 0.88 -16.11
CA THR A 87 -16.45 2.14 -15.70
C THR A 87 -15.51 1.90 -14.51
N SER A 88 -14.55 2.80 -14.31
CA SER A 88 -13.69 2.77 -13.10
C SER A 88 -14.55 2.82 -11.83
N GLU A 89 -15.63 3.59 -11.88
CA GLU A 89 -16.57 3.76 -10.77
C GLU A 89 -17.32 2.46 -10.43
N ASP A 90 -17.75 1.67 -11.44
CA ASP A 90 -18.35 0.34 -11.22
C ASP A 90 -17.36 -0.62 -10.54
N LEU A 91 -16.10 -0.60 -11.02
CA LEU A 91 -15.02 -1.45 -10.51
C LEU A 91 -14.66 -1.09 -9.07
N ILE A 92 -14.59 0.19 -8.75
CA ILE A 92 -14.35 0.69 -7.40
C ILE A 92 -15.52 0.31 -6.47
N ASN A 93 -16.77 0.42 -6.92
CA ASN A 93 -17.91 -0.04 -6.14
C ASN A 93 -17.83 -1.55 -5.85
N LYS A 94 -17.45 -2.36 -6.84
CA LYS A 94 -17.22 -3.79 -6.65
C LYS A 94 -16.07 -4.08 -5.69
N LEU A 95 -14.96 -3.34 -5.80
CA LEU A 95 -13.81 -3.42 -4.90
C LEU A 95 -14.23 -3.12 -3.46
N GLN A 96 -14.99 -2.05 -3.24
CA GLN A 96 -15.50 -1.67 -1.92
C GLN A 96 -16.34 -2.79 -1.27
N LEU A 97 -17.24 -3.42 -2.03
CA LEU A 97 -18.04 -4.56 -1.53
C LEU A 97 -17.17 -5.76 -1.13
N LYS A 98 -16.13 -6.08 -1.92
CA LYS A 98 -15.19 -7.14 -1.59
C LYS A 98 -14.39 -6.80 -0.33
N ILE A 99 -13.85 -5.58 -0.22
CA ILE A 99 -13.10 -5.13 0.96
C ILE A 99 -13.97 -5.15 2.22
N SER A 100 -15.23 -4.70 2.13
CA SER A 100 -16.19 -4.80 3.23
C SER A 100 -16.36 -6.24 3.72
N SER A 101 -16.39 -7.21 2.79
CA SER A 101 -16.48 -8.63 3.12
C SER A 101 -15.24 -9.14 3.85
N VAL A 102 -14.06 -8.64 3.48
CA VAL A 102 -12.77 -8.96 4.14
C VAL A 102 -12.77 -8.42 5.57
N PHE A 103 -13.14 -7.15 5.77
CA PHE A 103 -13.25 -6.57 7.11
C PHE A 103 -14.28 -7.30 7.99
N LYS A 104 -15.43 -7.70 7.44
CA LYS A 104 -16.45 -8.49 8.17
C LYS A 104 -15.95 -9.85 8.63
N LYS A 105 -14.94 -10.43 7.96
CA LYS A 105 -14.28 -11.67 8.37
C LYS A 105 -13.20 -11.45 9.44
N GLY A 106 -12.85 -10.19 9.74
CA GLY A 106 -11.78 -9.84 10.66
C GLY A 106 -10.38 -9.92 10.03
N ASN A 107 -10.31 -10.02 8.70
CA ASN A 107 -9.06 -10.13 7.97
C ASN A 107 -8.51 -8.74 7.66
N ILE A 108 -7.19 -8.62 7.54
CA ILE A 108 -6.53 -7.42 7.04
C ILE A 108 -6.56 -7.45 5.50
N PRO A 109 -7.29 -6.55 4.81
CA PRO A 109 -7.21 -6.45 3.36
C PRO A 109 -5.84 -5.91 2.95
N PHE A 110 -5.23 -6.62 2.00
CA PHE A 110 -3.98 -6.26 1.35
C PHE A 110 -4.26 -6.15 -0.16
N LEU A 111 -4.57 -4.92 -0.59
CA LEU A 111 -4.92 -4.63 -1.97
C LEU A 111 -3.66 -4.50 -2.82
N ILE A 112 -3.61 -5.25 -3.91
CA ILE A 112 -2.59 -5.13 -4.94
C ILE A 112 -3.26 -4.46 -6.12
N GLY A 113 -2.93 -3.19 -6.30
CA GLY A 113 -3.50 -2.35 -7.33
C GLY A 113 -2.94 -2.67 -8.72
N GLY A 114 -3.67 -2.15 -9.69
CA GLY A 114 -3.11 -1.52 -10.86
C GLY A 114 -2.84 -0.06 -10.52
N SER A 115 -3.50 0.88 -11.18
CA SER A 115 -3.27 2.30 -10.87
C SER A 115 -3.91 2.75 -9.55
N LYS A 116 -3.30 3.79 -8.95
CA LYS A 116 -3.57 4.30 -7.60
C LYS A 116 -5.02 4.71 -7.29
N GLU A 117 -5.91 4.91 -8.26
CA GLU A 117 -7.31 5.23 -7.96
C GLU A 117 -8.03 4.13 -7.14
N CYS A 118 -7.55 2.88 -7.18
CA CYS A 118 -8.12 1.83 -6.35
C CYS A 118 -7.94 2.08 -4.84
N SER A 119 -6.93 2.86 -4.44
CA SER A 119 -6.68 3.23 -3.05
C SER A 119 -7.89 3.97 -2.44
N PHE A 120 -8.61 4.77 -3.24
CA PHE A 120 -9.86 5.39 -2.80
C PHE A 120 -10.90 4.36 -2.32
N GLY A 121 -11.01 3.23 -3.01
CA GLY A 121 -11.94 2.15 -2.65
C GLY A 121 -11.62 1.54 -1.28
N ILE A 122 -10.37 1.19 -1.03
CA ILE A 122 -9.95 0.62 0.26
C ILE A 122 -10.02 1.65 1.39
N ILE A 123 -9.60 2.90 1.13
CA ILE A 123 -9.65 4.00 2.10
C ILE A 123 -11.08 4.25 2.57
N ASN A 124 -12.06 4.30 1.66
CA ASN A 124 -13.46 4.52 2.02
C ASN A 124 -14.01 3.41 2.92
N GLN A 125 -13.67 2.14 2.64
CA GLN A 125 -14.13 1.02 3.48
C GLN A 125 -13.40 0.98 4.83
N PHE A 126 -12.10 1.31 4.83
CA PHE A 126 -11.31 1.44 6.05
C PHE A 126 -11.85 2.55 6.96
N TYR A 127 -12.22 3.70 6.40
CA TYR A 127 -12.77 4.83 7.16
C TYR A 127 -14.15 4.51 7.79
N GLY A 128 -14.86 3.50 7.28
CA GLY A 128 -16.09 2.98 7.85
C GLY A 128 -15.91 2.13 9.11
N LEU A 129 -14.67 1.82 9.52
CA LEU A 129 -14.39 1.13 10.77
C LEU A 129 -14.70 2.04 11.98
N GLN A 130 -14.93 1.44 13.14
CA GLN A 130 -15.09 2.22 14.37
C GLN A 130 -13.74 2.71 14.89
N GLY A 131 -13.72 3.94 15.42
CA GLY A 131 -12.55 4.54 16.03
C GLY A 131 -12.01 5.73 15.25
N SER A 132 -10.75 6.07 15.51
CA SER A 132 -10.04 7.17 14.84
C SER A 132 -9.09 6.62 13.78
N HIS A 133 -8.86 7.39 12.73
CA HIS A 133 -8.27 6.89 11.48
C HIS A 133 -7.10 7.73 11.00
N ALA A 134 -5.97 7.09 10.75
CA ALA A 134 -4.84 7.70 10.06
C ALA A 134 -4.58 6.98 8.73
N ILE A 135 -4.20 7.75 7.71
CA ILE A 135 -3.67 7.23 6.47
C ILE A 135 -2.20 7.61 6.41
N ILE A 136 -1.32 6.63 6.18
CA ILE A 136 0.07 6.88 5.80
C ILE A 136 0.18 6.54 4.33
N SER A 137 0.34 7.56 3.48
CA SER A 137 0.55 7.39 2.03
C SER A 137 2.04 7.53 1.72
N ILE A 138 2.72 6.41 1.52
CA ILE A 138 4.10 6.36 1.02
C ILE A 138 4.06 6.58 -0.50
N SER A 139 4.33 7.80 -0.92
CA SER A 139 4.27 8.19 -2.35
C SER A 139 5.16 9.38 -2.62
N GLN A 140 5.79 9.41 -3.80
CA GLN A 140 6.48 10.61 -4.29
C GLN A 140 5.49 11.68 -4.79
N ASN A 141 4.26 11.29 -5.12
CA ASN A 141 3.18 12.13 -5.63
C ASN A 141 2.03 12.22 -4.61
N ILE A 142 1.28 13.31 -4.62
CA ILE A 142 0.11 13.49 -3.76
C ILE A 142 -1.15 13.38 -4.63
N ASP A 143 -2.10 12.54 -4.24
CA ASP A 143 -3.31 12.25 -5.01
C ASP A 143 -4.49 13.16 -4.64
N VAL A 144 -4.25 14.48 -4.69
CA VAL A 144 -5.26 15.52 -4.39
C VAL A 144 -5.59 16.45 -5.59
N ASP A 145 -5.30 16.00 -6.81
CA ASP A 145 -5.67 16.71 -8.03
C ASP A 145 -7.20 16.77 -8.21
N LEU A 146 -7.63 17.72 -9.04
CA LEU A 146 -9.03 17.86 -9.45
C LEU A 146 -9.54 16.56 -10.09
N LEU A 147 -10.83 16.29 -9.92
CA LEU A 147 -11.46 15.11 -10.49
C LEU A 147 -11.50 15.21 -12.03
N PHE A 148 -11.27 14.07 -12.68
CA PHE A 148 -11.33 13.96 -14.14
C PHE A 148 -12.78 14.12 -14.62
N ASP A 149 -13.02 14.87 -15.69
CA ASP A 149 -14.37 15.20 -16.18
C ASP A 149 -15.35 15.66 -15.07
N GLY A 150 -14.85 16.34 -14.03
CA GLY A 150 -15.64 16.94 -12.96
C GLY A 150 -15.97 16.02 -11.77
N ASP A 151 -16.07 14.70 -11.95
CA ASP A 151 -16.43 13.76 -10.86
C ASP A 151 -15.69 12.41 -10.89
N LYS A 152 -14.99 12.09 -11.97
CA LYS A 152 -14.38 10.78 -12.17
C LYS A 152 -13.00 10.71 -11.53
N LEU A 153 -12.64 9.52 -11.06
CA LEU A 153 -11.35 9.28 -10.43
C LEU A 153 -10.22 9.13 -11.45
N SER A 154 -9.13 9.82 -11.22
CA SER A 154 -7.82 9.57 -11.83
C SER A 154 -6.80 9.12 -10.80
N ILE A 155 -5.64 8.64 -11.26
CA ILE A 155 -4.55 8.14 -10.43
C ILE A 155 -4.06 9.14 -9.35
N ASN A 156 -4.28 10.44 -9.57
CA ASN A 156 -3.84 11.51 -8.67
C ASN A 156 -5.01 12.21 -7.95
N SER A 157 -6.20 11.66 -7.91
CA SER A 157 -7.39 12.35 -7.37
C SER A 157 -8.13 11.59 -6.26
N GLY A 158 -7.65 10.38 -5.92
CA GLY A 158 -8.28 9.49 -4.94
C GLY A 158 -8.51 10.16 -3.60
N MET A 159 -7.46 10.74 -3.00
CA MET A 159 -7.58 11.46 -1.74
C MET A 159 -8.49 12.69 -1.86
N ARG A 160 -8.45 13.46 -2.96
CA ARG A 160 -9.36 14.61 -3.12
C ARG A 160 -10.82 14.17 -3.10
N LYS A 161 -11.16 13.12 -3.87
CA LYS A 161 -12.53 12.55 -3.89
C LYS A 161 -12.95 12.10 -2.50
N PHE A 162 -12.07 11.41 -1.77
CA PHE A 162 -12.32 10.98 -0.40
C PHE A 162 -12.67 12.17 0.52
N PHE A 163 -11.90 13.26 0.45
CA PHE A 163 -12.16 14.46 1.25
C PHE A 163 -13.51 15.11 0.89
N ILE A 164 -13.83 15.22 -0.40
CA ILE A 164 -15.10 15.78 -0.87
C ILE A 164 -16.29 14.96 -0.33
N GLU A 165 -16.22 13.64 -0.40
CA GLU A 165 -17.33 12.77 0.02
C GLU A 165 -17.49 12.66 1.55
N ASN A 166 -16.41 12.89 2.30
CA ASN A 166 -16.39 12.70 3.75
C ASN A 166 -16.27 14.01 4.55
N GLN A 167 -16.28 15.17 3.90
CA GLN A 167 -15.95 16.48 4.50
C GLN A 167 -16.63 16.74 5.85
N GLN A 168 -17.91 16.39 6.01
CA GLN A 168 -18.67 16.62 7.24
C GLN A 168 -18.23 15.77 8.43
N LYS A 169 -17.52 14.67 8.21
CA LYS A 169 -17.16 13.67 9.23
C LYS A 169 -15.67 13.68 9.60
N LEU A 170 -14.82 14.27 8.77
CA LEU A 170 -13.36 14.22 8.97
C LEU A 170 -12.93 14.86 10.30
N ASP A 171 -13.52 16.02 10.62
CA ASP A 171 -13.15 16.78 11.82
C ASP A 171 -13.65 16.12 13.12
N SER A 172 -14.78 15.41 13.08
CA SER A 172 -15.37 14.77 14.27
C SER A 172 -14.72 13.42 14.61
N ASN A 173 -14.05 12.77 13.65
CA ASN A 173 -13.53 11.40 13.79
C ASN A 173 -12.02 11.32 14.06
N ASN A 174 -11.37 12.45 14.43
CA ASN A 174 -9.92 12.53 14.64
C ASN A 174 -9.14 11.86 13.49
N PHE A 175 -9.31 12.40 12.29
CA PHE A 175 -8.70 11.88 11.07
C PHE A 175 -7.37 12.58 10.74
N LYS A 176 -6.38 11.83 10.21
CA LYS A 176 -5.11 12.38 9.72
C LYS A 176 -4.63 11.68 8.47
N VAL A 177 -3.97 12.43 7.58
CA VAL A 177 -3.24 11.90 6.42
C VAL A 177 -1.79 12.36 6.51
N GLN A 178 -0.88 11.39 6.50
CA GLN A 178 0.56 11.59 6.52
C GLN A 178 1.13 11.14 5.17
N TYR A 179 1.55 12.07 4.34
CA TYR A 179 2.27 11.73 3.10
C TYR A 179 3.75 11.52 3.43
N PHE A 180 4.25 10.32 3.17
CA PHE A 180 5.61 9.90 3.50
C PHE A 180 6.46 9.78 2.25
N GLY A 181 7.59 10.48 2.20
CA GLY A 181 8.50 10.45 1.05
C GLY A 181 8.06 11.35 -0.12
N ALA A 182 7.16 12.31 0.13
CA ALA A 182 6.74 13.28 -0.88
C ALA A 182 7.94 14.05 -1.43
N GLN A 183 7.91 14.38 -2.71
CA GLN A 183 9.00 15.12 -3.37
C GLN A 183 8.46 16.44 -3.91
N SER A 184 9.07 17.57 -3.55
CA SER A 184 8.49 18.89 -3.81
C SER A 184 8.35 19.22 -5.30
N GLN A 185 9.23 18.68 -6.14
CA GLN A 185 9.20 18.93 -7.58
C GLN A 185 8.02 18.26 -8.31
N THR A 186 7.29 17.35 -7.66
CA THR A 186 6.08 16.74 -8.22
C THR A 186 4.81 17.52 -7.88
N LEU A 187 4.90 18.52 -6.99
CA LEU A 187 3.76 19.27 -6.50
C LEU A 187 3.39 20.42 -7.41
N ASN A 188 2.09 20.58 -7.65
CA ASN A 188 1.52 21.73 -8.36
C ASN A 188 0.80 22.70 -7.41
N ILE A 189 0.52 23.92 -7.90
CA ILE A 189 -0.09 24.99 -7.09
C ILE A 189 -1.49 24.60 -6.57
N THR A 190 -2.27 23.86 -7.35
CA THR A 190 -3.62 23.43 -6.97
C THR A 190 -3.57 22.45 -5.80
N GLN A 191 -2.62 21.51 -5.82
CA GLN A 191 -2.37 20.59 -4.72
C GLN A 191 -1.90 21.33 -3.47
N LEU A 192 -0.97 22.28 -3.61
CA LEU A 192 -0.48 23.07 -2.47
C LEU A 192 -1.60 23.85 -1.80
N LYS A 193 -2.50 24.48 -2.56
CA LYS A 193 -3.67 25.17 -2.01
C LYS A 193 -4.58 24.21 -1.25
N PHE A 194 -4.88 23.05 -1.84
CA PHE A 194 -5.71 22.04 -1.19
C PHE A 194 -5.10 21.56 0.14
N ILE A 195 -3.77 21.36 0.18
CA ILE A 195 -3.05 20.94 1.38
C ILE A 195 -3.06 22.06 2.43
N GLN A 196 -2.89 23.32 2.02
CA GLN A 196 -2.98 24.48 2.93
C GLN A 196 -4.37 24.63 3.55
N GLU A 197 -5.43 24.47 2.76
CA GLU A 197 -6.82 24.49 3.22
C GLU A 197 -7.11 23.34 4.21
N ASN A 198 -6.43 22.20 4.05
CA ASN A 198 -6.59 21.00 4.89
C ASN A 198 -5.38 20.74 5.80
N GLN A 199 -4.59 21.75 6.15
CA GLN A 199 -3.32 21.59 6.88
C GLN A 199 -3.48 20.99 8.29
N SER A 200 -4.68 21.08 8.87
CA SER A 200 -5.01 20.40 10.13
C SER A 200 -5.15 18.90 9.97
N LEU A 201 -5.43 18.40 8.76
CA LEU A 201 -5.68 16.98 8.48
C LEU A 201 -4.53 16.35 7.69
N ILE A 202 -3.90 17.11 6.79
CA ILE A 202 -2.84 16.64 5.89
C ILE A 202 -1.49 17.18 6.34
N GLN A 203 -0.51 16.30 6.47
CA GLN A 203 0.88 16.67 6.72
C GLN A 203 1.81 15.93 5.74
N LEU A 204 2.83 16.67 5.28
CA LEU A 204 3.82 16.19 4.31
C LEU A 204 5.15 15.93 5.01
N HIS A 205 5.69 14.74 4.79
CA HIS A 205 7.01 14.33 5.21
C HIS A 205 7.87 14.15 3.97
N TYR A 206 8.55 15.23 3.60
CA TYR A 206 9.38 15.25 2.40
C TYR A 206 10.55 14.28 2.49
N LEU A 207 10.94 13.70 1.35
CA LEU A 207 12.07 12.77 1.28
C LEU A 207 13.37 13.37 1.87
N ASN A 208 13.65 14.65 1.60
CA ASN A 208 14.79 15.38 2.19
C ASN A 208 14.79 15.32 3.73
N LEU A 209 13.65 15.61 4.36
CA LEU A 209 13.52 15.57 5.81
C LEU A 209 13.82 14.17 6.37
N ILE A 210 13.31 13.13 5.68
CA ILE A 210 13.57 11.73 6.04
C ILE A 210 15.07 11.41 5.95
N ARG A 211 15.76 11.89 4.91
CA ARG A 211 17.21 11.69 4.70
C ARG A 211 18.09 12.40 5.74
N GLN A 212 17.53 13.31 6.53
CA GLN A 212 18.24 13.96 7.63
C GLN A 212 18.06 13.23 8.96
N TYR A 213 17.18 12.22 9.02
CA TYR A 213 16.94 11.49 10.24
C TYR A 213 18.11 10.57 10.59
N GLN A 214 18.28 10.28 11.88
CA GLN A 214 19.39 9.47 12.38
C GLN A 214 19.23 8.00 11.97
N ILE A 215 20.34 7.35 11.62
CA ILE A 215 20.43 5.90 11.48
C ILE A 215 20.59 5.24 12.86
N ASN A 216 20.18 3.98 12.96
CA ASN A 216 20.49 3.13 14.10
C ASN A 216 21.58 2.13 13.69
N PRO A 217 22.71 2.00 14.44
CA PRO A 217 23.75 1.03 14.12
C PRO A 217 23.31 -0.45 14.22
N SER A 218 22.18 -0.73 14.88
CA SER A 218 21.59 -2.06 14.92
C SER A 218 21.13 -2.51 13.53
N GLN A 219 21.40 -3.75 13.14
CA GLN A 219 21.09 -4.29 11.80
C GLN A 219 19.93 -5.30 11.78
N ASN A 220 19.12 -5.38 12.84
CA ASN A 220 18.00 -6.32 12.87
C ASN A 220 16.69 -5.60 12.53
N LEU A 221 15.81 -6.22 11.75
CA LEU A 221 14.48 -5.67 11.43
C LEU A 221 13.65 -5.27 12.66
N ARG A 222 13.85 -5.91 13.83
CA ARG A 222 13.19 -5.53 15.10
C ARG A 222 13.66 -4.17 15.64
N GLN A 223 14.85 -3.73 15.24
CA GLN A 223 15.47 -2.45 15.58
C GLN A 223 16.00 -1.83 14.28
N PRO A 224 15.13 -1.25 13.44
CA PRO A 224 15.47 -0.90 12.07
C PRO A 224 16.65 0.08 12.01
N SER A 225 17.47 -0.04 10.98
CA SER A 225 18.71 0.73 10.84
C SER A 225 18.53 2.02 10.05
N THR A 226 17.60 2.02 9.10
CA THR A 226 17.51 3.03 8.05
C THR A 226 16.85 4.32 8.53
N GLN A 227 17.25 5.44 7.92
CA GLN A 227 16.70 6.77 8.24
C GLN A 227 15.18 6.81 8.02
N ALA A 228 14.71 6.22 6.91
CA ALA A 228 13.28 6.17 6.60
C ALA A 228 12.49 5.34 7.61
N CYS A 229 12.95 4.13 7.96
CA CYS A 229 12.19 3.34 8.92
C CYS A 229 12.25 3.92 10.34
N GLN A 230 13.38 4.52 10.73
CA GLN A 230 13.49 5.26 11.99
C GLN A 230 12.52 6.46 12.03
N TYR A 231 12.42 7.22 10.94
CA TYR A 231 11.46 8.31 10.83
C TYR A 231 10.01 7.79 10.83
N PHE A 232 9.72 6.69 10.13
CA PHE A 232 8.41 6.04 10.13
C PHE A 232 7.98 5.64 11.56
N LEU A 233 8.86 5.02 12.34
CA LEU A 233 8.60 4.72 13.76
C LEU A 233 8.38 5.98 14.60
N PHE A 234 9.15 7.04 14.35
CA PHE A 234 8.93 8.34 14.98
C PHE A 234 7.53 8.90 14.67
N LEU A 235 7.06 8.80 13.42
CA LEU A 235 5.71 9.22 13.04
C LEU A 235 4.64 8.38 13.75
N LEU A 236 4.78 7.05 13.70
CA LEU A 236 3.86 6.13 14.36
C LEU A 236 3.72 6.40 15.87
N LYS A 237 4.81 6.81 16.53
CA LYS A 237 4.83 7.07 17.98
C LYS A 237 4.35 8.47 18.35
N ASN A 238 4.74 9.50 17.59
CA ASN A 238 4.60 10.89 18.01
C ASN A 238 3.53 11.68 17.22
N HIS A 239 3.22 11.27 15.99
CA HIS A 239 2.32 12.00 15.09
C HIS A 239 1.03 11.26 14.77
N ILE A 240 0.94 9.98 15.13
CA ILE A 240 -0.24 9.14 14.88
C ILE A 240 -0.77 8.62 16.21
N THR A 241 -1.89 9.19 16.63
CA THR A 241 -2.62 8.80 17.85
C THR A 241 -3.86 7.95 17.54
N GLN A 242 -4.13 7.75 16.25
CA GLN A 242 -5.32 7.05 15.77
C GLN A 242 -5.25 5.55 16.03
N SER A 243 -6.40 4.96 16.35
CA SER A 243 -6.52 3.53 16.65
C SER A 243 -6.39 2.65 15.41
N ASN A 244 -6.77 3.19 14.24
CA ASN A 244 -6.73 2.49 12.97
C ASN A 244 -5.80 3.25 12.01
N ILE A 245 -4.93 2.51 11.34
CA ILE A 245 -4.01 3.02 10.32
C ILE A 245 -4.22 2.23 9.02
N HIS A 246 -4.32 2.97 7.93
CA HIS A 246 -4.23 2.45 6.58
C HIS A 246 -2.88 2.85 5.99
N LEU A 247 -2.15 1.87 5.45
CA LEU A 247 -0.85 2.09 4.80
C LEU A 247 -1.02 1.95 3.29
N SER A 248 -0.94 3.06 2.56
CA SER A 248 -0.93 3.06 1.10
C SER A 248 0.49 3.23 0.60
N LEU A 249 0.98 2.29 -0.22
CA LEU A 249 2.33 2.30 -0.78
C LEU A 249 2.25 2.36 -2.30
N SER A 250 2.63 3.49 -2.87
CA SER A 250 2.91 3.58 -4.31
C SER A 250 4.32 3.09 -4.59
N LEU A 251 4.48 2.11 -5.49
CA LEU A 251 5.83 1.65 -5.89
C LEU A 251 6.65 2.76 -6.55
N GLU A 252 6.01 3.82 -7.05
CA GLU A 252 6.68 5.02 -7.56
C GLU A 252 7.45 5.80 -6.47
N ALA A 253 7.20 5.53 -5.18
CA ALA A 253 7.99 6.11 -4.07
C ALA A 253 9.38 5.48 -3.92
N ILE A 254 9.57 4.28 -4.47
CA ILE A 254 10.79 3.50 -4.33
C ILE A 254 11.75 3.92 -5.45
N ASN A 255 13.03 4.00 -5.11
CA ASN A 255 14.08 4.36 -6.06
C ASN A 255 14.07 3.39 -7.25
N SER A 256 13.96 3.94 -8.47
CA SER A 256 13.91 3.19 -9.72
C SER A 256 15.14 2.32 -9.99
N ALA A 257 16.25 2.57 -9.30
CA ALA A 257 17.41 1.69 -9.31
C ALA A 257 17.07 0.28 -8.83
N CYS A 258 16.08 0.09 -7.95
CA CYS A 258 15.61 -1.23 -7.47
C CYS A 258 14.15 -1.54 -7.83
N CYS A 259 13.35 -0.51 -8.17
CA CYS A 259 11.94 -0.61 -8.54
C CYS A 259 11.66 0.08 -9.88
N PRO A 260 12.24 -0.38 -11.01
CA PRO A 260 12.07 0.27 -12.31
C PRO A 260 10.71 0.04 -12.97
N GLY A 261 9.97 -1.01 -12.59
CA GLY A 261 8.71 -1.43 -13.19
C GLY A 261 7.53 -0.59 -12.73
N VAL A 262 7.59 0.71 -12.96
CA VAL A 262 6.54 1.69 -12.61
C VAL A 262 6.43 2.75 -13.69
N SER A 263 5.24 3.33 -13.88
CA SER A 263 5.03 4.28 -14.98
C SER A 263 5.67 5.66 -14.75
N ARG A 264 5.85 6.09 -13.50
CA ARG A 264 6.59 7.32 -13.16
C ARG A 264 7.74 6.98 -12.20
N PRO A 265 8.91 6.59 -12.70
CA PRO A 265 10.03 6.17 -11.87
C PRO A 265 10.58 7.32 -11.01
N SER A 266 10.86 7.05 -9.73
CA SER A 266 11.63 7.97 -8.89
C SER A 266 13.11 7.89 -9.24
N VAL A 267 13.62 8.89 -9.96
CA VAL A 267 15.01 8.92 -10.49
C VAL A 267 15.96 9.85 -9.73
N ILE A 268 15.45 10.89 -9.07
CA ILE A 268 16.24 11.86 -8.29
C ILE A 268 16.24 11.55 -6.78
N GLY A 269 15.92 10.31 -6.43
CA GLY A 269 15.73 9.87 -5.06
C GLY A 269 14.76 8.70 -5.00
N GLY A 270 13.99 8.64 -3.91
CA GLY A 270 13.11 7.54 -3.57
C GLY A 270 13.65 6.72 -2.41
N LEU A 271 12.78 5.93 -1.82
CA LEU A 271 13.13 4.98 -0.75
C LEU A 271 13.96 3.83 -1.33
N THR A 272 14.97 3.36 -0.59
CA THR A 272 15.72 2.17 -1.01
C THR A 272 14.93 0.89 -0.73
N SER A 273 15.39 -0.23 -1.28
CA SER A 273 14.83 -1.55 -0.97
C SER A 273 14.87 -1.88 0.52
N GLU A 274 15.97 -1.55 1.18
CA GLU A 274 16.18 -1.80 2.62
C GLU A 274 15.20 -0.97 3.46
N GLU A 275 15.03 0.31 3.10
CA GLU A 275 14.12 1.22 3.79
C GLU A 275 12.68 0.73 3.73
N ILE A 276 12.21 0.34 2.55
CA ILE A 276 10.83 -0.11 2.40
C ILE A 276 10.61 -1.50 3.03
N ILE A 277 11.62 -2.38 2.99
CA ILE A 277 11.59 -3.69 3.67
C ILE A 277 11.45 -3.51 5.19
N GLU A 278 12.27 -2.63 5.78
CA GLU A 278 12.17 -2.32 7.22
C GLU A 278 10.81 -1.72 7.58
N ILE A 279 10.30 -0.79 6.76
CA ILE A 279 8.96 -0.20 6.96
C ILE A 279 7.86 -1.26 6.89
N MET A 280 7.87 -2.15 5.89
CA MET A 280 6.85 -3.20 5.76
C MET A 280 6.88 -4.18 6.93
N PHE A 281 8.08 -4.53 7.42
CA PHE A 281 8.22 -5.34 8.63
C PHE A 281 7.64 -4.63 9.86
N GLN A 282 7.97 -3.36 10.08
CA GLN A 282 7.44 -2.59 11.21
C GLN A 282 5.93 -2.37 11.12
N ALA A 283 5.40 -2.17 9.90
CA ALA A 283 3.95 -2.14 9.66
C ALA A 283 3.28 -3.49 10.01
N GLY A 284 3.97 -4.60 9.75
CA GLY A 284 3.55 -5.93 10.21
C GLY A 284 3.44 -6.02 11.73
N ILE A 285 4.33 -5.37 12.48
CA ILE A 285 4.31 -5.39 13.95
C ILE A 285 3.18 -4.51 14.52
N ASP A 286 2.90 -3.35 13.93
CA ASP A 286 1.97 -2.36 14.50
C ASP A 286 0.49 -2.78 14.37
N GLU A 287 -0.13 -3.13 15.50
CA GLU A 287 -1.52 -3.60 15.57
C GLU A 287 -2.56 -2.62 15.02
N ARG A 288 -2.22 -1.33 14.94
CA ARG A 288 -3.11 -0.29 14.41
C ARG A 288 -3.21 -0.37 12.89
N ILE A 289 -2.25 -0.99 12.19
CA ILE A 289 -2.34 -1.21 10.74
C ILE A 289 -3.46 -2.23 10.47
N LYS A 290 -4.59 -1.72 9.96
CA LYS A 290 -5.81 -2.52 9.67
C LYS A 290 -5.99 -2.83 8.19
N SER A 291 -5.30 -2.12 7.30
CA SER A 291 -5.40 -2.34 5.85
C SER A 291 -4.19 -1.78 5.12
N ILE A 292 -3.87 -2.37 3.97
CA ILE A 292 -2.74 -1.97 3.13
C ILE A 292 -3.15 -2.00 1.66
N ASP A 293 -2.66 -1.04 0.87
CA ASP A 293 -2.60 -1.16 -0.58
C ASP A 293 -1.18 -0.94 -1.11
N ILE A 294 -0.84 -1.66 -2.19
CA ILE A 294 0.36 -1.41 -2.99
C ILE A 294 -0.05 -1.16 -4.44
N THR A 295 0.35 -0.03 -5.03
CA THR A 295 -0.11 0.41 -6.36
C THR A 295 1.04 0.70 -7.31
N ASP A 296 0.69 0.91 -8.59
CA ASP A 296 1.55 1.44 -9.65
C ASP A 296 2.64 0.49 -10.16
N TYR A 297 2.54 -0.80 -9.85
CA TYR A 297 3.38 -1.82 -10.50
C TYR A 297 3.02 -1.93 -11.97
N ASN A 298 3.97 -1.66 -12.87
CA ASN A 298 3.82 -1.80 -14.32
C ASN A 298 4.81 -2.84 -14.88
N PRO A 299 4.38 -4.11 -15.02
CA PRO A 299 5.20 -5.18 -15.60
C PRO A 299 5.62 -4.94 -17.06
N ASN A 300 4.88 -4.11 -17.81
CA ASN A 300 5.21 -3.80 -19.21
C ASN A 300 6.45 -2.92 -19.34
N ILE A 301 6.88 -2.26 -18.25
CA ILE A 301 8.15 -1.53 -18.18
C ILE A 301 9.26 -2.47 -17.69
N GLU A 302 9.05 -3.13 -16.55
CA GLU A 302 9.99 -4.11 -16.01
C GLU A 302 9.25 -5.09 -15.08
N ASP A 303 9.21 -6.38 -15.45
CA ASP A 303 8.42 -7.36 -14.71
C ASP A 303 9.22 -8.05 -13.59
N TYR A 304 10.52 -8.26 -13.74
CA TYR A 304 11.24 -9.25 -12.92
C TYR A 304 11.67 -8.72 -11.55
N ARG A 305 12.48 -7.68 -11.53
CA ARG A 305 13.08 -7.13 -10.31
C ARG A 305 12.02 -6.49 -9.44
N THR A 306 11.12 -5.73 -10.06
CA THR A 306 10.00 -5.07 -9.39
C THR A 306 8.98 -6.09 -8.87
N GLY A 307 8.68 -7.14 -9.64
CA GLY A 307 7.80 -8.23 -9.20
C GLY A 307 8.38 -9.03 -8.02
N LEU A 308 9.69 -9.29 -8.04
CA LEU A 308 10.39 -9.89 -6.89
C LEU A 308 10.37 -8.99 -5.66
N LEU A 309 10.59 -7.68 -5.83
CA LEU A 309 10.53 -6.73 -4.72
C LEU A 309 9.13 -6.73 -4.11
N LEU A 310 8.07 -6.57 -4.92
CA LEU A 310 6.68 -6.55 -4.47
C LEU A 310 6.32 -7.81 -3.68
N ALA A 311 6.69 -8.99 -4.16
CA ALA A 311 6.46 -10.25 -3.45
C ALA A 311 7.22 -10.30 -2.11
N ASN A 312 8.44 -9.76 -2.04
CA ASN A 312 9.18 -9.64 -0.79
C ASN A 312 8.56 -8.63 0.18
N LEU A 313 7.97 -7.52 -0.27
CA LEU A 313 7.27 -6.58 0.62
C LEU A 313 6.15 -7.26 1.41
N ILE A 314 5.37 -8.11 0.75
CA ILE A 314 4.32 -8.93 1.40
C ILE A 314 4.96 -9.89 2.40
N TYR A 315 6.04 -10.57 2.00
CA TYR A 315 6.76 -11.48 2.88
C TYR A 315 7.28 -10.80 4.16
N TYR A 316 7.94 -9.66 4.06
CA TYR A 316 8.46 -8.93 5.23
C TYR A 316 7.35 -8.38 6.11
N TYR A 317 6.22 -7.96 5.54
CA TYR A 317 5.03 -7.67 6.32
C TYR A 317 4.55 -8.88 7.12
N CYS A 318 4.50 -10.07 6.50
CA CYS A 318 4.10 -11.31 7.18
C CYS A 318 5.05 -11.68 8.32
N LEU A 319 6.37 -11.51 8.14
CA LEU A 319 7.35 -11.70 9.21
C LEU A 319 7.05 -10.78 10.41
N GLY A 320 6.79 -9.51 10.15
CA GLY A 320 6.42 -8.55 11.19
C GLY A 320 5.08 -8.88 11.86
N TYR A 321 4.10 -9.33 11.09
CA TYR A 321 2.79 -9.75 11.59
C TYR A 321 2.89 -10.97 12.52
N CYS A 322 3.76 -11.93 12.23
CA CYS A 322 4.02 -13.04 13.17
C CYS A 322 4.65 -12.56 14.49
N GLU A 323 5.44 -11.50 14.49
CA GLU A 323 5.96 -10.89 15.72
C GLU A 323 4.88 -10.13 16.50
N ARG A 324 3.86 -9.58 15.82
CA ARG A 324 2.66 -9.01 16.47
C ARG A 324 1.93 -10.08 17.29
N LEU A 325 1.69 -11.25 16.71
CA LEU A 325 0.96 -12.35 17.36
C LEU A 325 1.67 -12.94 18.58
N LYS A 326 2.99 -12.78 18.71
CA LYS A 326 3.74 -13.23 19.90
C LYS A 326 3.53 -12.34 21.13
N LYS A 327 2.99 -11.13 20.94
CA LYS A 327 2.75 -10.15 21.99
C LYS A 327 1.33 -10.18 22.55
N GLU A 328 0.41 -10.86 21.85
CA GLU A 328 -0.97 -11.12 22.26
C GLU A 328 -1.06 -12.31 23.22
#